data_AF-A0A1Y2BSR4-F1
#
_entry.id   AF-A0A1Y2BSR4-F1
#
_cell.length_a   1.000
_cell.length_b   1.000
_cell.length_c   1.000
_cell.angle_alpha   90.00
_cell.angle_beta   90.00
_cell.angle_gamma   90.00
#
_symmetry.space_group_name_H-M   'P 1'
#
loop_
_entity.id
_entity.type
_entity.pdbx_description
1 polymer ?
#
loop_
_entity_poly.entity_id
_entity_poly.type
_entity_poly.pdbx_seq_one_letter_code
_entity_poly.pdbx_strand_id
1 'polypeptide(L)'
;MYLKREQAFTTDSLRIDISADKIKAPGEVIENGKLIFSNAMYAKPECDLFHLIWEIKKASCKSMTQLTLYLRSVHSKIPRELLLVADSQITLTNPDYSRFLTSLASIPKADIECIVYVNINLHASTSILYRPLLYLSSLSCCNPKFLSMEKQAVISHAIDQCLESAHRIVCLYLFFLDVWKGRAKHKVPHNEYYKPRYMAVYAIFESMIVFWFVSCRMDPIW
;
A
#
# COMPACT_ATOMS: atom_id res chain seq x y z
N MET A 1 -17.81 12.01 -14.34
CA MET A 1 -17.47 11.69 -15.75
C MET A 1 -18.06 10.32 -16.05
N TYR A 2 -19.16 10.26 -16.80
CA TYR A 2 -19.79 8.99 -17.15
C TYR A 2 -19.18 8.48 -18.46
N LEU A 3 -18.52 7.33 -18.42
CA LEU A 3 -18.06 6.65 -19.63
C LEU A 3 -19.30 6.15 -20.39
N LYS A 4 -19.37 6.42 -21.69
CA LYS A 4 -20.44 5.88 -22.53
C LYS A 4 -20.25 4.35 -22.65
N ARG A 5 -21.34 3.59 -22.70
CA ARG A 5 -21.33 2.11 -22.80
C ARG A 5 -20.44 1.58 -23.94
N GLU A 6 -20.34 2.35 -25.03
CA GLU A 6 -19.49 2.06 -26.19
C GLU A 6 -17.99 2.09 -25.85
N GLN A 7 -17.57 2.90 -24.88
CA GLN A 7 -16.18 2.99 -24.43
C GLN A 7 -15.76 1.84 -23.51
N ALA A 8 -16.69 0.99 -23.06
CA ALA A 8 -16.38 -0.18 -22.23
C ALA A 8 -15.86 -1.38 -23.04
N PHE A 9 -16.08 -1.38 -24.37
CA PHE A 9 -15.73 -2.49 -25.26
C PHE A 9 -14.64 -2.14 -26.28
N THR A 10 -14.18 -0.89 -26.31
CA THR A 10 -13.09 -0.48 -27.19
C THR A 10 -11.75 -0.99 -26.66
N THR A 11 -10.91 -1.51 -27.56
CA THR A 11 -9.50 -1.83 -27.29
C THR A 11 -8.62 -0.58 -27.21
N ASP A 12 -9.15 0.57 -27.61
CA ASP A 12 -8.43 1.83 -27.53
C ASP A 12 -8.26 2.22 -26.07
N SER A 13 -7.00 2.30 -25.63
CA SER A 13 -6.68 2.74 -24.27
C SER A 13 -7.19 4.17 -24.08
N LEU A 14 -8.30 4.34 -23.35
CA LEU A 14 -8.81 5.65 -23.00
C LEU A 14 -7.77 6.34 -22.09
N ARG A 15 -7.06 7.33 -22.62
CA ARG A 15 -6.09 8.11 -21.85
C ARG A 15 -6.82 9.13 -20.99
N ILE A 16 -7.26 8.70 -19.81
CA ILE A 16 -7.66 9.64 -18.75
C ILE A 16 -6.40 10.12 -18.06
N ASP A 17 -6.17 11.43 -18.06
CA ASP A 17 -5.12 12.07 -17.28
C ASP A 17 -5.68 12.41 -15.90
N ILE A 18 -5.32 11.62 -14.89
CA ILE A 18 -5.75 11.82 -13.51
C ILE A 18 -4.62 12.56 -12.81
N SER A 19 -4.88 13.80 -12.35
CA SER A 19 -3.88 14.59 -11.62
C SER A 19 -4.26 14.68 -10.14
N ALA A 20 -3.49 14.01 -9.29
CA ALA A 20 -3.66 14.08 -7.83
C ALA A 20 -3.43 15.49 -7.28
N ASP A 21 -2.58 16.30 -7.92
CA ASP A 21 -2.28 17.68 -7.49
C ASP A 21 -3.47 18.63 -7.63
N LYS A 22 -4.43 18.30 -8.51
CA LYS A 22 -5.67 19.07 -8.67
C LYS A 22 -6.74 18.69 -7.65
N ILE A 23 -6.53 17.61 -6.88
CA ILE A 23 -7.45 17.14 -5.85
C ILE A 23 -7.02 17.74 -4.52
N LYS A 24 -7.78 18.72 -4.04
CA LYS A 24 -7.66 19.24 -2.68
C LYS A 24 -8.45 18.34 -1.73
N ALA A 25 -7.91 18.13 -0.53
CA ALA A 25 -8.68 17.50 0.53
C ALA A 25 -9.95 18.34 0.82
N PRO A 26 -11.10 17.70 1.08
CA PRO A 26 -12.29 18.40 1.56
C PRO A 26 -11.93 19.26 2.77
N GLY A 27 -12.16 20.57 2.64
CA GLY A 27 -12.06 21.49 3.75
C GLY A 27 -13.28 21.39 4.66
N GLU A 28 -13.18 22.04 5.82
CA GLU A 28 -14.33 22.17 6.70
C GLU A 28 -15.41 23.04 6.03
N VAL A 29 -16.64 22.52 5.95
CA VAL A 29 -17.79 23.27 5.44
C VAL A 29 -18.88 23.23 6.51
N ILE A 30 -19.24 24.41 7.01
CA ILE A 30 -20.32 24.60 7.96
C ILE A 30 -21.43 25.36 7.25
N GLU A 31 -22.63 24.79 7.24
CA GLU A 31 -23.82 25.40 6.66
C GLU A 31 -24.94 25.42 7.71
N ASN A 32 -25.54 26.59 7.96
CA ASN A 32 -26.57 26.78 8.99
C ASN A 32 -26.17 26.28 10.39
N GLY A 33 -24.89 26.46 10.76
CA GLY A 33 -24.35 25.99 12.05
C GLY A 33 -24.14 24.47 12.14
N LYS A 34 -24.37 23.72 11.05
CA LYS A 34 -24.14 22.28 10.98
C LYS A 34 -22.89 21.98 10.17
N LEU A 35 -22.02 21.14 10.72
CA LEU A 35 -20.87 20.60 10.00
C LEU A 35 -21.36 19.68 8.88
N ILE A 36 -21.09 20.04 7.63
CA ILE A 36 -21.43 19.25 6.42
C ILE A 36 -20.24 18.40 5.99
N PHE A 37 -19.04 19.00 5.95
CA PHE A 37 -17.78 18.30 5.69
C PHE A 37 -16.80 18.61 6.81
N SER A 38 -16.21 17.57 7.40
CA SER A 38 -15.06 17.71 8.29
C SER A 38 -13.79 17.82 7.46
N ASN A 39 -12.77 18.49 8.01
CA ASN A 39 -11.45 18.53 7.40
C ASN A 39 -10.87 17.11 7.28
N ALA A 40 -10.62 16.64 6.06
CA ALA A 40 -10.11 15.30 5.78
C ALA A 40 -8.60 15.35 5.44
N MET A 41 -7.79 15.83 6.39
CA MET A 41 -6.35 16.08 6.18
C MET A 41 -5.59 14.83 5.72
N TYR A 42 -6.03 13.65 6.13
CA TYR A 42 -5.36 12.39 5.85
C TYR A 42 -5.69 11.81 4.47
N ALA A 43 -6.75 12.28 3.81
CA ALA A 43 -7.18 11.78 2.50
C ALA A 43 -6.18 12.08 1.38
N LYS A 44 -5.37 13.15 1.51
CA LYS A 44 -4.39 13.54 0.49
C LYS A 44 -3.26 12.51 0.33
N PRO A 45 -2.56 12.08 1.40
CA PRO A 45 -1.61 10.96 1.34
C PRO A 45 -2.18 9.70 0.68
N GLU A 46 -3.43 9.35 0.99
CA GLU A 46 -4.09 8.19 0.38
C GLU A 46 -4.30 8.37 -1.14
N CYS A 47 -4.80 9.54 -1.56
CA CYS A 47 -4.97 9.87 -2.98
C CYS A 47 -3.64 9.83 -3.74
N ASP A 48 -2.57 10.35 -3.15
CA ASP A 48 -1.23 10.35 -3.75
C ASP A 48 -0.67 8.92 -3.91
N LEU A 49 -0.93 8.04 -2.93
CA LEU A 49 -0.59 6.61 -3.03
C LEU A 49 -1.38 5.89 -4.12
N PHE A 50 -2.68 6.12 -4.23
CA PHE A 50 -3.48 5.51 -5.30
C PHE A 50 -3.06 5.99 -6.68
N HIS A 51 -2.73 7.28 -6.81
CA HIS A 51 -2.20 7.82 -8.06
C HIS A 51 -0.83 7.21 -8.39
N LEU A 52 0.06 7.02 -7.42
CA LEU A 52 1.32 6.30 -7.59
C LEU A 52 1.07 4.86 -8.08
N ILE A 53 0.19 4.11 -7.42
CA ILE A 53 -0.14 2.73 -7.81
C ILE A 53 -0.67 2.68 -9.24
N TRP A 54 -1.55 3.61 -9.60
CA TRP A 54 -2.08 3.72 -10.96
C TRP A 54 -0.96 4.00 -11.98
N GLU A 55 -0.07 4.94 -11.68
CA GLU A 55 1.07 5.27 -12.53
C GLU A 55 2.03 4.08 -12.72
N ILE A 56 2.31 3.32 -11.66
CA ILE A 56 3.12 2.10 -11.75
C ILE A 56 2.43 1.07 -12.65
N LYS A 57 1.12 0.85 -12.47
CA LYS A 57 0.35 -0.14 -13.26
C LYS A 57 0.22 0.26 -14.73
N LYS A 58 0.21 1.56 -15.04
CA LYS A 58 0.11 2.10 -16.40
C LYS A 58 1.46 2.20 -17.12
N ALA A 59 2.58 2.09 -16.40
CA ALA A 59 3.91 2.36 -16.92
C ALA A 59 4.39 1.33 -17.96
N SER A 60 3.86 1.40 -19.18
CA SER A 60 4.44 0.73 -20.35
C SER A 60 5.68 1.45 -20.88
N CYS A 61 5.85 2.75 -20.57
CA CYS A 61 6.91 3.60 -21.13
C CYS A 61 7.83 4.28 -20.09
N LYS A 62 7.61 4.11 -18.79
CA LYS A 62 8.48 4.71 -17.76
C LYS A 62 9.57 3.73 -17.33
N SER A 63 10.78 4.23 -17.15
CA SER A 63 11.86 3.41 -16.61
C SER A 63 11.60 3.07 -15.13
N MET A 64 12.10 1.91 -14.69
CA MET A 64 12.05 1.50 -13.29
C MET A 64 12.66 2.56 -12.36
N THR A 65 13.75 3.20 -12.79
CA THR A 65 14.41 4.28 -12.05
C THR A 65 13.48 5.48 -11.82
N GLN A 66 12.76 5.93 -12.85
CA GLN A 66 11.81 7.03 -12.73
C GLN A 66 10.66 6.69 -11.77
N LEU A 67 10.12 5.47 -11.86
CA LEU A 67 9.06 5.02 -10.96
C LEU A 67 9.56 4.88 -9.51
N THR A 68 10.79 4.42 -9.31
CA THR A 68 11.42 4.31 -7.99
C THR A 68 11.61 5.69 -7.36
N LEU A 69 12.09 6.68 -8.14
CA LEU A 69 12.21 8.06 -7.67
C LEU A 69 10.86 8.66 -7.33
N TYR A 70 9.83 8.37 -8.15
CA TYR A 70 8.48 8.85 -7.88
C TYR A 70 7.87 8.22 -6.63
N LEU A 71 8.03 6.91 -6.44
CA LEU A 71 7.62 6.21 -5.23
C LEU A 71 8.26 6.83 -3.99
N ARG A 72 9.59 7.05 -4.00
CA ARG A 72 10.30 7.70 -2.88
C ARG A 72 9.79 9.11 -2.62
N SER A 73 9.53 9.88 -3.67
CA SER A 73 8.96 11.24 -3.55
C SER A 73 7.60 11.22 -2.86
N VAL A 74 6.69 10.34 -3.28
CA VAL A 74 5.36 10.20 -2.65
C VAL A 74 5.49 9.72 -1.21
N HIS A 75 6.29 8.68 -0.94
CA HIS A 75 6.49 8.16 0.41
C HIS A 75 7.08 9.22 1.36
N SER A 76 8.01 10.05 0.89
CA SER A 76 8.64 11.10 1.70
C SER A 76 7.70 12.23 2.12
N LYS A 77 6.56 12.39 1.44
CA LYS A 77 5.54 13.39 1.76
C LYS A 77 4.55 12.92 2.82
N ILE A 78 4.54 11.63 3.16
CA ILE A 78 3.63 11.08 4.17
C ILE A 78 4.15 11.46 5.55
N PRO A 79 3.35 12.17 6.38
CA PRO A 79 3.78 12.54 7.73
C PRO A 79 4.07 11.30 8.58
N ARG A 80 5.14 11.36 9.38
CA ARG A 80 5.64 10.21 10.15
C ARG A 80 4.63 9.73 11.18
N GLU A 81 3.85 10.63 11.74
CA GLU A 81 2.77 10.37 12.69
C GLU A 81 1.67 9.48 12.10
N LEU A 82 1.56 9.38 10.76
CA LEU A 82 0.60 8.50 10.10
C LEU A 82 1.17 7.10 9.84
N LEU A 83 2.48 6.90 10.01
CA LEU A 83 3.15 5.65 9.68
C LEU A 83 3.19 4.71 10.88
N LEU A 84 2.69 3.50 10.68
CA LEU A 84 2.72 2.40 11.64
C LEU A 84 4.00 1.59 11.44
N VAL A 85 5.10 2.14 11.97
CA VAL A 85 6.45 1.55 11.86
C VAL A 85 6.67 0.52 12.97
N ALA A 86 6.88 -0.73 12.58
CA ALA A 86 7.21 -1.82 13.49
C ALA A 86 8.69 -2.21 13.40
N ASP A 87 9.23 -2.75 14.50
CA ASP A 87 10.66 -2.99 14.64
C ASP A 87 11.13 -4.19 13.80
N SER A 88 10.33 -5.25 13.74
CA SER A 88 10.59 -6.46 12.96
C SER A 88 9.84 -6.46 11.65
N GLN A 89 10.49 -6.79 10.53
CA GLN A 89 9.88 -6.82 9.18
C GLN A 89 8.78 -7.88 9.02
N ILE A 90 8.88 -8.98 9.75
CA ILE A 90 8.09 -10.20 9.51
C ILE A 90 6.94 -10.34 10.51
N THR A 91 7.10 -9.79 11.71
CA THR A 91 6.17 -9.99 12.82
C THR A 91 5.96 -8.71 13.61
N LEU A 92 4.77 -8.56 14.18
CA LEU A 92 4.47 -7.50 15.15
C LEU A 92 4.68 -8.04 16.56
N THR A 93 5.48 -7.32 17.33
CA THR A 93 5.73 -7.58 18.75
C THR A 93 4.69 -6.88 19.63
N ASN A 94 4.59 -7.27 20.90
CA ASN A 94 3.72 -6.57 21.86
C ASN A 94 4.06 -5.06 22.00
N PRO A 95 5.34 -4.65 22.02
CA PRO A 95 5.71 -3.24 21.91
C PRO A 95 5.14 -2.54 20.67
N ASP A 96 5.20 -3.17 19.49
CA ASP A 96 4.64 -2.59 18.26
C ASP A 96 3.13 -2.35 18.41
N TYR A 97 2.38 -3.32 18.96
CA TYR A 97 0.95 -3.17 19.23
C TYR A 97 0.66 -1.98 20.14
N SER A 98 1.39 -1.84 21.25
CA SER A 98 1.21 -0.74 22.19
C SER A 98 1.51 0.61 21.56
N ARG A 99 2.58 0.72 20.75
CA ARG A 99 2.89 1.95 20.01
C ARG A 99 1.79 2.29 19.00
N PHE A 100 1.33 1.32 18.21
CA PHE A 100 0.29 1.55 17.21
C PHE A 100 -1.03 1.99 17.85
N LEU A 101 -1.45 1.33 18.93
CA LEU A 101 -2.65 1.73 19.67
C LEU A 101 -2.52 3.14 20.23
N THR A 102 -1.36 3.49 20.80
CA THR A 102 -1.09 4.83 21.34
C THR A 102 -1.15 5.89 20.24
N SER A 103 -0.50 5.64 19.10
CA SER A 103 -0.54 6.57 17.95
C SER A 103 -1.96 6.76 17.45
N LEU A 104 -2.71 5.66 17.25
CA LEU A 104 -4.07 5.71 16.74
C LEU A 104 -5.05 6.36 17.73
N ALA A 105 -4.81 6.30 19.04
CA ALA A 105 -5.65 6.94 20.04
C ALA A 105 -5.64 8.48 19.95
N SER A 106 -4.59 9.06 19.35
CA SER A 106 -4.47 10.51 19.11
C SER A 106 -5.15 10.97 17.82
N ILE A 107 -5.57 10.05 16.96
CA ILE A 107 -6.16 10.35 15.64
C ILE A 107 -7.69 10.39 15.76
N PRO A 108 -8.37 11.36 15.10
CA PRO A 108 -9.83 11.36 15.05
C PRO A 108 -10.37 10.05 14.45
N LYS A 109 -11.44 9.51 15.05
CA LYS A 109 -11.99 8.20 14.67
C LYS A 109 -12.38 8.10 13.19
N ALA A 110 -12.87 9.19 12.62
CA ALA A 110 -13.24 9.27 11.21
C ALA A 110 -12.05 9.04 10.26
N ASP A 111 -10.83 9.27 10.75
CA ASP A 111 -9.61 9.26 9.95
C ASP A 111 -8.77 7.98 10.10
N ILE A 112 -9.04 7.16 11.12
CA ILE A 112 -8.33 5.89 11.37
C ILE A 112 -8.37 4.99 10.12
N GLU A 113 -9.50 4.97 9.41
CA GLU A 113 -9.66 4.23 8.16
C GLU A 113 -8.62 4.67 7.11
N CYS A 114 -8.40 5.97 6.97
CA CYS A 114 -7.41 6.51 6.05
C CYS A 114 -5.98 6.09 6.46
N ILE A 115 -5.67 6.10 7.76
CA ILE A 115 -4.37 5.63 8.29
C ILE A 115 -4.12 4.16 7.91
N VAL A 116 -5.13 3.31 8.04
CA VAL A 116 -5.04 1.90 7.64
C VAL A 116 -4.66 1.81 6.16
N TYR A 117 -5.37 2.54 5.30
CA TYR A 117 -5.15 2.49 3.86
C TYR A 117 -3.83 3.08 3.44
N VAL A 118 -3.40 4.19 4.04
CA VAL A 118 -2.08 4.78 3.78
C VAL A 118 -0.98 3.74 4.05
N ASN A 119 -1.00 3.09 5.21
CA ASN A 119 0.05 2.13 5.56
C ASN A 119 0.04 0.88 4.68
N ILE A 120 -1.14 0.31 4.44
CA ILE A 120 -1.27 -0.90 3.63
C ILE A 120 -0.93 -0.61 2.15
N ASN A 121 -1.39 0.52 1.60
CA ASN A 121 -1.11 0.89 0.20
C ASN A 121 0.32 1.39 -0.02
N LEU A 122 0.98 1.94 1.01
CA LEU A 122 2.41 2.25 0.95
C LEU A 122 3.21 0.98 0.64
N HIS A 123 2.97 -0.10 1.38
CA HIS A 123 3.61 -1.39 1.11
C HIS A 123 3.14 -2.00 -0.21
N ALA A 124 1.86 -1.89 -0.55
CA ALA A 124 1.36 -2.39 -1.84
C ALA A 124 2.05 -1.71 -3.02
N SER A 125 2.25 -0.38 -2.97
CA SER A 125 2.92 0.37 -4.03
C SER A 125 4.36 -0.11 -4.27
N THR A 126 5.08 -0.42 -3.19
CA THR A 126 6.43 -1.00 -3.25
C THR A 126 6.39 -2.39 -3.89
N SER A 127 5.52 -3.27 -3.39
CA SER A 127 5.36 -4.62 -3.94
C SER A 127 5.03 -4.60 -5.43
N ILE A 128 4.06 -3.77 -5.85
CA ILE A 128 3.64 -3.65 -7.25
C ILE A 128 4.77 -3.15 -8.14
N LEU A 129 5.59 -2.21 -7.66
CA LEU A 129 6.74 -1.68 -8.40
C LEU A 129 7.80 -2.76 -8.66
N TYR A 130 8.19 -3.52 -7.63
CA TYR A 130 9.29 -4.48 -7.72
C TYR A 130 8.87 -5.85 -8.25
N ARG A 131 7.57 -6.16 -8.29
CA ARG A 131 7.06 -7.47 -8.71
C ARG A 131 7.52 -7.93 -10.12
N PRO A 132 7.61 -7.08 -11.15
CA PRO A 132 8.14 -7.52 -12.44
C PRO A 132 9.58 -8.04 -12.34
N LEU A 133 10.40 -7.47 -11.45
CA LEU A 133 11.77 -7.94 -11.20
C LEU A 133 11.79 -9.22 -10.37
N LEU A 134 10.89 -9.35 -9.38
CA LEU A 134 10.65 -10.61 -8.68
C LEU A 134 10.34 -11.73 -9.69
N TYR A 135 9.51 -11.47 -10.70
CA TYR A 135 9.14 -12.50 -11.68
C TYR A 135 10.30 -13.04 -12.52
N LEU A 136 11.37 -12.25 -12.67
CA LEU A 136 12.59 -12.72 -13.35
C LEU A 136 13.24 -13.90 -12.62
N SER A 137 13.04 -14.03 -11.30
CA SER A 137 13.60 -15.15 -10.52
C SER A 137 13.01 -16.52 -10.89
N SER A 138 11.95 -16.57 -11.68
CA SER A 138 11.39 -17.82 -12.23
C SER A 138 11.94 -18.20 -13.62
N LEU A 139 12.67 -17.30 -14.28
CA LEU A 139 13.15 -17.52 -15.64
C LEU A 139 14.50 -18.24 -15.63
N SER A 140 14.63 -19.32 -16.37
CA SER A 140 15.88 -20.08 -16.48
C SER A 140 17.06 -19.25 -17.00
N CYS A 141 16.80 -18.30 -17.91
CA CYS A 141 17.82 -17.37 -18.41
C CYS A 141 18.27 -16.32 -17.38
N CYS A 142 17.53 -16.19 -16.28
CA CYS A 142 17.86 -15.34 -15.15
C CYS A 142 18.32 -16.17 -13.94
N ASN A 143 18.79 -17.41 -14.12
CA ASN A 143 19.42 -18.14 -13.03
C ASN A 143 20.68 -17.37 -12.54
N PRO A 144 20.92 -17.23 -11.23
CA PRO A 144 22.05 -16.48 -10.69
C PRO A 144 23.40 -16.87 -11.30
N LYS A 145 23.59 -18.16 -11.65
CA LYS A 145 24.82 -18.66 -12.28
C LYS A 145 25.15 -18.03 -13.63
N PHE A 146 24.16 -17.48 -14.33
CA PHE A 146 24.32 -16.85 -15.64
C PHE A 146 24.29 -15.32 -15.59
N LEU A 147 24.07 -14.74 -14.41
CA LEU A 147 23.93 -13.30 -14.23
C LEU A 147 25.19 -12.69 -13.63
N SER A 148 25.47 -11.43 -13.98
CA SER A 148 26.46 -10.62 -13.27
C SER A 148 26.00 -10.35 -11.83
N MET A 149 26.95 -10.13 -10.92
CA MET A 149 26.66 -9.79 -9.51
C MET A 149 25.70 -8.60 -9.38
N GLU A 150 25.82 -7.60 -10.25
CA GLU A 150 24.92 -6.44 -10.28
C GLU A 150 23.47 -6.83 -10.58
N LYS A 151 23.24 -7.66 -11.61
CA LYS A 151 21.89 -8.13 -11.96
C LYS A 151 21.32 -9.04 -10.87
N GLN A 152 22.17 -9.86 -10.24
CA GLN A 152 21.77 -10.66 -9.08
C GLN A 152 21.28 -9.76 -7.95
N ALA A 153 22.07 -8.74 -7.60
CA ALA A 153 21.70 -7.78 -6.54
C ALA A 153 20.37 -7.07 -6.82
N VAL A 154 20.10 -6.71 -8.08
CA VAL A 154 18.82 -6.08 -8.48
C VAL A 154 17.63 -7.02 -8.25
N ILE A 155 17.74 -8.29 -8.64
CA ILE A 155 16.65 -9.27 -8.48
C ILE A 155 16.49 -9.63 -6.99
N SER A 156 17.57 -9.90 -6.27
CA SER A 156 17.54 -10.16 -4.82
C SER A 156 16.90 -9.00 -4.06
N HIS A 157 17.31 -7.77 -4.36
CA HIS A 157 16.69 -6.60 -3.74
C HIS A 157 15.19 -6.51 -4.04
N ALA A 158 14.76 -6.81 -5.27
CA ALA A 158 13.34 -6.83 -5.60
C ALA A 158 12.56 -7.93 -4.85
N ILE A 159 13.17 -9.11 -4.66
CA ILE A 159 12.61 -10.20 -3.85
C ILE A 159 12.40 -9.71 -2.41
N ASP A 160 13.43 -9.13 -1.79
CA ASP A 160 13.37 -8.61 -0.42
C ASP A 160 12.28 -7.55 -0.28
N GLN A 161 12.25 -6.56 -1.18
CA GLN A 161 11.25 -5.49 -1.15
C GLN A 161 9.81 -6.03 -1.29
N CYS A 162 9.58 -7.01 -2.16
CA CYS A 162 8.27 -7.64 -2.32
C CYS A 162 7.87 -8.45 -1.08
N LEU A 163 8.78 -9.28 -0.54
CA LEU A 163 8.53 -10.12 0.63
C LEU A 163 8.28 -9.28 1.89
N GLU A 164 9.15 -8.31 2.17
CA GLU A 164 8.98 -7.38 3.28
C GLU A 164 7.63 -6.67 3.17
N SER A 165 7.29 -6.14 1.99
CA SER A 165 6.01 -5.45 1.77
C SER A 165 4.82 -6.38 1.99
N ALA A 166 4.87 -7.61 1.49
CA ALA A 166 3.80 -8.60 1.66
C ALA A 166 3.60 -8.98 3.13
N HIS A 167 4.69 -9.22 3.87
CA HIS A 167 4.65 -9.49 5.30
C HIS A 167 4.07 -8.33 6.08
N ARG A 168 4.47 -7.08 5.75
CA ARG A 168 3.94 -5.87 6.40
C ARG A 168 2.46 -5.69 6.19
N ILE A 169 1.96 -5.88 4.96
CA ILE A 169 0.52 -5.81 4.66
C ILE A 169 -0.25 -6.82 5.51
N VAL A 170 0.20 -8.08 5.58
CA VAL A 170 -0.47 -9.12 6.38
C VAL A 170 -0.41 -8.79 7.86
N CYS A 171 0.74 -8.35 8.37
CA CYS A 171 0.91 -7.96 9.77
C CYS A 171 -0.04 -6.83 10.17
N LEU A 172 -0.10 -5.76 9.37
CA LEU A 172 -0.99 -4.63 9.62
C LEU A 172 -2.46 -5.06 9.54
N TYR A 173 -2.82 -5.85 8.53
CA TYR A 173 -4.18 -6.38 8.41
C TYR A 173 -4.57 -7.23 9.62
N LEU A 174 -3.70 -8.13 10.07
CA LEU A 174 -3.92 -8.95 11.26
C LEU A 174 -3.99 -8.11 12.53
N PHE A 175 -3.18 -7.08 12.67
CA PHE A 175 -3.27 -6.12 13.78
C PHE A 175 -4.66 -5.48 13.84
N PHE A 176 -5.15 -4.91 12.72
CA PHE A 176 -6.48 -4.29 12.69
C PHE A 176 -7.60 -5.31 12.94
N LEU A 177 -7.44 -6.54 12.46
CA LEU A 177 -8.36 -7.64 12.74
C LEU A 177 -8.38 -8.01 14.23
N ASP A 178 -7.21 -8.05 14.87
CA ASP A 178 -7.04 -8.38 16.28
C ASP A 178 -7.61 -7.29 17.20
N VAL A 179 -7.46 -6.02 16.82
CA VAL A 179 -8.07 -4.88 17.51
C VAL A 179 -9.59 -4.88 17.36
N TRP A 180 -10.12 -5.20 16.18
CA TRP A 180 -11.56 -5.20 15.95
C TRP A 180 -12.29 -6.36 16.64
N LYS A 181 -11.80 -7.58 16.46
CA LYS A 181 -12.50 -8.80 16.88
C LYS A 181 -11.64 -9.85 17.58
N GLY A 182 -10.35 -9.58 17.79
CA GLY A 182 -9.42 -10.55 18.34
C GLY A 182 -8.99 -10.24 19.76
N ARG A 183 -7.75 -10.63 20.06
CA ARG A 183 -7.14 -10.58 21.39
C ARG A 183 -6.91 -9.16 21.85
N ALA A 184 -6.57 -8.22 20.97
CA ALA A 184 -6.37 -6.82 21.33
C ALA A 184 -7.66 -6.00 21.54
N LYS A 185 -8.86 -6.57 21.31
CA LYS A 185 -10.13 -5.85 21.44
C LYS A 185 -10.34 -5.22 22.82
N HIS A 186 -9.91 -5.87 23.91
CA HIS A 186 -10.03 -5.33 25.27
C HIS A 186 -9.11 -4.13 25.54
N LYS A 187 -8.14 -3.87 24.66
CA LYS A 187 -7.19 -2.75 24.78
C LYS A 187 -7.73 -1.45 24.16
N VAL A 188 -8.89 -1.49 23.50
CA VAL A 188 -9.54 -0.32 22.91
C VAL A 188 -10.91 -0.05 23.53
N PRO A 189 -11.35 1.22 23.64
CA PRO A 189 -12.69 1.55 24.10
C PRO A 189 -13.78 0.82 23.30
N HIS A 190 -14.85 0.37 23.97
CA HIS A 190 -15.93 -0.41 23.35
C HIS A 190 -16.62 0.36 22.21
N ASN A 191 -16.87 -0.32 21.09
CA ASN A 191 -17.59 0.16 19.89
C ASN A 191 -16.91 1.25 19.04
N GLU A 192 -15.61 1.52 19.24
CA GLU A 192 -15.03 2.77 18.73
C GLU A 192 -13.87 2.63 17.74
N TYR A 193 -13.44 1.41 17.40
CA TYR A 193 -12.28 1.20 16.51
C TYR A 193 -12.65 0.67 15.12
N TYR A 194 -11.75 0.95 14.17
CA TYR A 194 -11.88 0.61 12.74
C TYR A 194 -12.25 -0.85 12.50
N LYS A 195 -13.31 -1.05 11.71
CA LYS A 195 -13.69 -2.34 11.13
C LYS A 195 -13.03 -2.44 9.74
N PRO A 196 -12.14 -3.41 9.51
CA PRO A 196 -11.59 -3.69 8.17
C PRO A 196 -12.68 -3.74 7.11
N ARG A 197 -12.59 -2.86 6.10
CA ARG A 197 -13.49 -2.83 4.95
C ARG A 197 -12.80 -3.39 3.70
N TYR A 198 -13.61 -3.61 2.67
CA TYR A 198 -13.24 -4.22 1.39
C TYR A 198 -12.11 -3.49 0.66
N MET A 199 -11.82 -2.22 0.95
CA MET A 199 -10.75 -1.48 0.24
C MET A 199 -9.35 -2.04 0.52
N ALA A 200 -9.13 -2.74 1.65
CA ALA A 200 -7.87 -3.43 1.92
C ALA A 200 -7.66 -4.70 1.06
N VAL A 201 -8.70 -5.20 0.38
CA VAL A 201 -8.65 -6.46 -0.38
C VAL A 201 -7.56 -6.44 -1.44
N TYR A 202 -7.38 -5.32 -2.15
CA TYR A 202 -6.38 -5.26 -3.21
C TYR A 202 -4.98 -5.48 -2.69
N ALA A 203 -4.55 -4.77 -1.64
CA ALA A 203 -3.22 -4.93 -1.09
C ALA A 203 -2.99 -6.32 -0.47
N ILE A 204 -4.01 -6.89 0.18
CA ILE A 204 -3.95 -8.27 0.69
C ILE A 204 -3.76 -9.25 -0.49
N PHE A 205 -4.50 -9.06 -1.58
CA PHE A 205 -4.37 -9.86 -2.79
C PHE A 205 -2.97 -9.72 -3.42
N GLU A 206 -2.41 -8.50 -3.45
CA GLU A 206 -1.02 -8.29 -3.89
C GLU A 206 -0.03 -9.09 -3.02
N SER A 207 -0.25 -9.16 -1.70
CA SER A 207 0.58 -9.96 -0.79
C SER A 207 0.45 -11.46 -1.04
N MET A 208 -0.77 -11.94 -1.30
CA MET A 208 -1.03 -13.34 -1.67
C MET A 208 -0.33 -13.71 -2.98
N ILE A 209 -0.30 -12.82 -3.98
CA ILE A 209 0.45 -13.04 -5.22
C ILE A 209 1.94 -13.22 -4.95
N VAL A 210 2.53 -12.36 -4.10
CA VAL A 210 3.95 -12.47 -3.74
C VAL A 210 4.23 -13.81 -3.06
N PHE A 211 3.47 -14.17 -2.03
CA PHE A 211 3.69 -15.43 -1.32
C PHE A 211 3.49 -16.67 -2.20
N TRP A 212 2.46 -16.66 -3.05
CA TRP A 212 2.24 -17.72 -4.03
C TRP A 212 3.41 -17.83 -5.01
N PHE A 213 3.85 -16.70 -5.57
CA PHE A 213 4.95 -16.71 -6.54
C PHE A 213 6.23 -17.24 -5.91
N VAL A 214 6.61 -16.75 -4.72
CA VAL A 214 7.80 -17.19 -4.00
C VAL A 214 7.71 -18.68 -3.64
N SER A 215 6.55 -19.16 -3.20
CA SER A 215 6.39 -20.55 -2.76
C SER A 215 6.30 -21.54 -3.93
N CYS A 216 5.78 -21.11 -5.09
CA CYS A 216 5.37 -22.03 -6.15
C CYS A 216 6.08 -21.81 -7.50
N ARG A 217 6.68 -20.65 -7.73
CA ARG A 217 7.17 -20.24 -9.07
C ARG A 217 8.61 -19.76 -9.08
N MET A 218 9.11 -19.21 -7.99
CA MET A 218 10.51 -18.79 -7.86
C MET A 218 11.43 -20.01 -7.96
N ASP A 219 12.52 -19.89 -8.73
CA ASP A 219 13.55 -20.93 -8.76
C ASP A 219 14.20 -21.01 -7.36
N PRO A 220 14.26 -22.19 -6.71
CA PRO A 220 14.77 -22.34 -5.34
C PRO A 220 16.21 -21.88 -5.11
N ILE A 221 16.98 -21.58 -6.17
CA ILE A 221 18.33 -21.02 -6.07
C ILE A 221 18.34 -19.55 -5.60
N TRP A 222 17.24 -18.82 -5.80
CA TRP A 222 17.05 -17.45 -5.35
C TRP A 222 16.60 -17.40 -3.89
#